data_AF-A0A645A8Y9-F1
#
_entry.id   AF-A0A645A8Y9-F1
#
_cell.length_a   1.000
_cell.length_b   1.000
_cell.length_c   1.000
_cell.angle_alpha   90.00
_cell.angle_beta   90.00
_cell.angle_gamma   90.00
#
_symmetry.space_group_name_H-M   'P 1'
#
loop_
_entity.id
_entity.type
_entity.pdbx_description
1 polymer ?
#
loop_
_entity_poly.entity_id
_entity_poly.type
_entity_poly.pdbx_seq_one_letter_code
_entity_poly.pdbx_strand_id
1 'polypeptide(L)'
;MFEQVQASLLEIQSGQDEFEQWARLTVNTRLPLGLPPESWYAELEHLVGDATVTPLDNAIPAWSCEKNSALVRAFLAAIRAGGETPSFVYKTGTADLNIVAPVWGCPSLVYGPGDSALDHTPQECLSLQEYQQAVEVVMAALQRLMA
;
A
#
# COMPACT_ATOMS: atom_id res chain seq x y z
N MET A 1 -8.16 -11.70 0.75
CA MET A 1 -7.55 -10.59 1.51
C MET A 1 -7.46 -9.33 0.66
N PHE A 2 -6.66 -9.28 -0.42
CA PHE A 2 -6.45 -8.06 -1.23
C PHE A 2 -7.68 -7.56 -2.02
N GLU A 3 -8.68 -8.41 -2.24
CA GLU A 3 -9.94 -8.07 -2.93
C GLU A 3 -11.06 -7.63 -1.97
N GLN A 4 -10.73 -7.36 -0.70
CA GLN A 4 -11.70 -7.05 0.35
C GLN A 4 -11.37 -5.71 0.97
N VAL A 5 -12.41 -4.97 1.38
CA VAL A 5 -12.24 -3.79 2.23
C VAL A 5 -11.74 -4.23 3.60
N GLN A 6 -10.65 -3.63 4.06
CA GLN A 6 -10.13 -3.86 5.40
C GLN A 6 -10.34 -2.60 6.23
N ALA A 7 -11.25 -2.67 7.19
CA ALA A 7 -11.54 -1.57 8.09
C ALA A 7 -10.78 -1.73 9.42
N SER A 8 -10.37 -0.61 10.01
CA SER A 8 -9.78 -0.56 11.35
C SER A 8 -10.36 0.65 12.08
N LEU A 9 -10.95 0.41 13.25
CA LEU A 9 -11.40 1.48 14.15
C LEU A 9 -10.16 2.09 14.79
N LEU A 10 -9.92 3.38 14.51
CA LEU A 10 -8.82 4.14 15.11
C LEU A 10 -9.23 4.75 16.43
N GLU A 11 -10.46 5.27 16.49
CA GLU A 11 -10.97 5.98 17.65
C GLU A 11 -12.49 5.86 17.72
N ILE A 12 -13.02 5.75 18.94
CA ILE A 12 -14.44 5.92 19.23
C ILE A 12 -14.60 6.94 20.36
N GLN A 13 -15.44 7.94 20.12
CA GLN A 13 -15.86 8.91 21.12
C GLN A 13 -17.38 8.86 21.23
N SER A 14 -17.89 9.06 22.44
CA SER A 14 -19.33 9.20 22.66
C SER A 14 -19.58 10.18 23.78
N GLY A 15 -20.77 10.76 23.78
CA GLY A 15 -21.18 11.72 24.78
C GLY A 15 -22.67 12.02 24.68
N GLN A 16 -23.10 12.95 25.51
CA GLN A 16 -24.45 13.46 25.52
C GLN A 16 -24.44 14.91 25.97
N ASP A 17 -25.39 15.70 25.50
CA ASP A 17 -25.72 17.00 26.05
C ASP A 17 -27.12 16.95 26.70
N GLU A 18 -27.72 18.11 26.98
CA GLU A 18 -29.04 18.20 27.62
C GLU A 18 -30.18 17.65 26.73
N PHE A 19 -29.96 17.49 25.43
CA PHE A 19 -31.00 17.19 24.44
C PHE A 19 -30.68 15.96 23.57
N GLU A 20 -29.42 15.62 23.35
CA GLU A 20 -29.00 14.59 22.41
C GLU A 20 -27.86 13.72 22.94
N GLN A 21 -27.80 12.49 22.42
CA GLN A 21 -26.67 11.57 22.61
C GLN A 21 -25.95 11.41 21.27
N TRP A 22 -24.63 11.33 21.30
CA TRP A 22 -23.83 11.23 20.08
C TRP A 22 -22.70 10.20 20.22
N ALA A 23 -22.29 9.66 19.08
CA ALA A 23 -21.08 8.86 18.93
C ALA A 23 -20.35 9.27 17.65
N ARG A 24 -19.02 9.25 17.68
CA ARG A 24 -18.13 9.50 16.55
C ARG A 24 -17.11 8.38 16.45
N LEU A 25 -17.01 7.80 15.27
CA LEU A 25 -16.03 6.76 14.96
C LEU A 25 -15.05 7.31 13.93
N THR A 26 -13.76 7.17 14.20
CA THR A 26 -12.70 7.38 13.21
C THR A 26 -12.29 6.02 12.68
N VAL A 27 -12.55 5.77 11.39
CA VAL A 27 -12.30 4.48 10.75
C VAL A 27 -11.31 4.65 9.60
N ASN A 28 -10.24 3.87 9.62
CA ASN A 28 -9.34 3.74 8.47
C ASN A 28 -9.78 2.56 7.62
N THR A 29 -9.79 2.72 6.30
CA THR A 29 -10.19 1.68 5.35
C THR A 29 -9.16 1.51 4.25
N ARG A 30 -8.63 0.30 4.11
CA ARG A 30 -7.81 -0.10 2.97
C ARG A 30 -8.72 -0.68 1.89
N LEU A 31 -8.65 -0.12 0.69
CA LEU A 31 -9.53 -0.46 -0.42
C LEU A 31 -8.85 -1.39 -1.43
N PRO A 32 -9.57 -2.34 -2.05
CA PRO A 32 -9.07 -3.15 -3.16
C PRO A 32 -8.96 -2.33 -4.47
N LEU A 33 -8.22 -2.84 -5.45
CA LEU A 33 -8.05 -2.19 -6.77
C LEU A 33 -9.37 -1.91 -7.49
N GLY A 34 -10.36 -2.79 -7.32
CA GLY A 34 -11.67 -2.67 -7.95
C GLY A 34 -12.63 -1.69 -7.28
N LEU A 35 -12.24 -1.07 -6.15
CA LEU A 35 -13.09 -0.16 -5.39
C LEU A 35 -12.37 1.17 -5.16
N PRO A 36 -12.64 2.18 -6.01
CA PRO A 36 -12.04 3.49 -5.81
C PRO A 36 -12.72 4.23 -4.64
N PRO A 37 -12.04 5.24 -4.05
CA PRO A 37 -12.54 5.93 -2.86
C PRO A 37 -13.94 6.52 -3.00
N GLU A 38 -14.27 7.11 -4.14
CA GLU A 38 -15.59 7.71 -4.40
C GLU A 38 -16.72 6.68 -4.32
N SER A 39 -16.50 5.48 -4.87
CA SER A 39 -17.47 4.39 -4.78
C SER A 39 -17.59 3.89 -3.35
N TRP A 40 -16.47 3.84 -2.61
CA TRP A 40 -16.49 3.44 -1.21
C TRP A 40 -17.27 4.42 -0.33
N TYR A 41 -17.10 5.74 -0.54
CA TYR A 41 -17.87 6.74 0.21
C TYR A 41 -19.36 6.65 -0.09
N ALA A 42 -19.76 6.44 -1.35
CA ALA A 42 -21.16 6.24 -1.71
C ALA A 42 -21.78 5.00 -1.02
N GLU A 43 -21.03 3.88 -0.97
CA GLU A 43 -21.46 2.68 -0.24
C GLU A 43 -21.56 2.94 1.28
N LEU A 44 -20.59 3.66 1.85
CA LEU A 44 -20.61 4.02 3.27
C LEU A 44 -21.81 4.90 3.62
N GLU A 45 -22.11 5.92 2.83
CA GLU A 45 -23.29 6.78 3.02
C GLU A 45 -24.58 5.97 3.02
N HIS A 46 -24.68 4.95 2.15
CA HIS A 46 -25.82 4.04 2.13
C HIS A 46 -25.89 3.16 3.39
N LEU A 47 -24.73 2.69 3.89
CA LEU A 47 -24.65 1.78 5.04
C LEU A 47 -24.96 2.46 6.38
N VAL A 48 -24.60 3.74 6.55
CA VAL A 48 -24.64 4.39 7.86
C VAL A 48 -25.95 5.14 8.16
N GLY A 49 -26.91 5.14 7.22
CA GLY A 49 -28.25 5.70 7.41
C GLY A 49 -28.21 7.19 7.77
N ASP A 50 -28.68 7.54 8.97
CA ASP A 50 -28.76 8.93 9.44
C ASP A 50 -27.41 9.51 9.91
N ALA A 51 -26.36 8.69 9.99
CA ALA A 51 -25.04 9.19 10.38
C ALA A 51 -24.36 9.95 9.23
N THR A 52 -23.56 10.96 9.58
CA THR A 52 -22.77 11.71 8.59
C THR A 52 -21.41 11.07 8.39
N VAL A 53 -21.00 10.89 7.12
CA VAL A 53 -19.66 10.46 6.74
C VAL A 53 -18.83 11.68 6.35
N THR A 54 -17.68 11.88 6.99
CA THR A 54 -16.75 12.97 6.67
C THR A 54 -15.39 12.38 6.30
N PRO A 55 -14.90 12.56 5.06
CA PRO A 55 -13.52 12.24 4.70
C PRO A 55 -12.55 13.10 5.52
N LEU A 56 -11.60 12.46 6.21
CA LEU A 56 -10.61 13.17 7.04
C LEU A 56 -9.34 13.57 6.29
N ASP A 57 -8.98 12.82 5.24
CA ASP A 57 -7.77 13.01 4.44
C ASP A 57 -8.06 12.86 2.94
N ASN A 58 -7.08 13.18 2.11
CA ASN A 58 -7.11 12.82 0.70
C ASN A 58 -7.07 11.29 0.56
N ALA A 59 -8.20 10.70 0.17
CA ALA A 59 -8.26 9.27 -0.07
C ALA A 59 -7.33 8.87 -1.21
N ILE A 60 -6.49 7.87 -0.95
CA ILE A 60 -5.48 7.39 -1.91
C ILE A 60 -6.02 6.11 -2.56
N PRO A 61 -6.24 6.08 -3.89
CA PRO A 61 -6.65 4.87 -4.58
C PRO A 61 -5.62 3.74 -4.46
N ALA A 62 -6.11 2.50 -4.45
CA ALA A 62 -5.24 1.34 -4.61
C ALA A 62 -4.55 1.38 -5.99
N TRP A 63 -3.31 0.93 -6.05
CA TRP A 63 -2.52 0.90 -7.27
C TRP A 63 -1.70 -0.40 -7.35
N SER A 64 -1.51 -0.91 -8.57
CA SER A 64 -0.68 -2.09 -8.82
C SER A 64 0.24 -1.88 -10.02
N CYS A 65 1.44 -2.44 -9.95
CA CYS A 65 2.39 -2.38 -11.05
C CYS A 65 2.05 -3.35 -12.19
N GLU A 66 2.45 -2.97 -13.41
CA GLU A 66 2.46 -3.86 -14.57
C GLU A 66 3.54 -4.94 -14.40
N LYS A 67 3.16 -6.22 -14.52
CA LYS A 67 4.08 -7.35 -14.32
C LYS A 67 5.04 -7.55 -15.50
N ASN A 68 4.76 -6.95 -16.65
CA ASN A 68 5.57 -7.11 -17.85
C ASN A 68 6.06 -5.76 -18.43
N SER A 69 6.96 -5.10 -17.71
CA SER A 69 7.67 -3.91 -18.19
C SER A 69 9.17 -4.16 -18.32
N ALA A 70 9.88 -3.29 -19.04
CA ALA A 70 11.35 -3.35 -19.10
C ALA A 70 11.96 -3.25 -17.69
N LEU A 71 11.43 -2.34 -16.85
CA LEU A 71 11.79 -2.18 -15.44
C LEU A 71 11.65 -3.50 -14.67
N VAL A 72 10.47 -4.13 -14.74
CA VAL A 72 10.24 -5.39 -14.02
C VAL A 72 11.14 -6.52 -14.53
N ARG A 73 11.31 -6.67 -15.85
CA ARG A 73 12.19 -7.71 -16.41
C ARG A 73 13.64 -7.53 -15.98
N ALA A 74 14.12 -6.29 -15.87
CA ALA A 74 15.47 -6.00 -15.38
C ALA A 74 15.66 -6.44 -13.92
N PHE A 75 14.71 -6.13 -13.04
CA PHE A 75 14.74 -6.60 -11.64
C PHE A 75 14.64 -8.12 -11.53
N LEU A 76 13.73 -8.77 -12.27
CA LEU A 76 13.63 -10.24 -12.28
C LEU A 76 14.93 -10.91 -12.73
N ALA A 77 15.61 -10.34 -13.73
CA ALA A 77 16.89 -10.86 -14.20
C ALA A 77 18.03 -10.60 -13.21
N ALA A 78 18.05 -9.44 -12.55
CA ALA A 78 19.04 -9.09 -11.53
C ALA A 78 18.94 -10.00 -10.29
N ILE A 79 17.72 -10.22 -9.77
CA ILE A 79 17.46 -11.11 -8.64
C ILE A 79 17.95 -12.53 -8.94
N ARG A 80 17.60 -13.08 -10.12
CA ARG A 80 18.07 -14.41 -10.54
C ARG A 80 19.59 -14.50 -10.68
N ALA A 81 20.24 -13.44 -11.15
CA ALA A 81 21.70 -13.42 -11.28
C ALA A 81 22.42 -13.45 -9.92
N GLY A 82 21.77 -12.94 -8.86
CA GLY A 82 22.22 -13.06 -7.47
C GLY A 82 21.94 -14.43 -6.83
N GLY A 83 21.37 -15.39 -7.57
CA GLY A 83 21.04 -16.73 -7.07
C GLY A 83 19.70 -16.82 -6.34
N GLU A 84 18.89 -15.78 -6.36
CA GLU A 84 17.59 -15.74 -5.70
C GLU A 84 16.42 -16.06 -6.66
N THR A 85 15.28 -16.46 -6.08
CA THR A 85 14.05 -16.69 -6.84
C THR A 85 13.09 -15.53 -6.65
N PRO A 86 12.87 -14.67 -7.67
CA PRO A 86 11.98 -13.54 -7.53
C PRO A 86 10.51 -13.99 -7.42
N SER A 87 9.73 -13.26 -6.63
CA SER A 87 8.28 -13.41 -6.55
C SER A 87 7.60 -12.04 -6.62
N PHE A 88 6.39 -12.00 -7.19
CA PHE A 88 5.55 -10.80 -7.12
C PHE A 88 4.78 -10.80 -5.81
N VAL A 89 4.82 -9.66 -5.12
CA VAL A 89 4.09 -9.46 -3.88
C VAL A 89 3.13 -8.29 -4.01
N TYR A 90 1.98 -8.42 -3.37
CA TYR A 90 1.06 -7.31 -3.13
C TYR A 90 1.16 -6.90 -1.67
N LYS A 91 1.16 -5.60 -1.40
CA LYS A 91 1.15 -5.06 -0.05
C LYS A 91 -0.23 -4.47 0.22
N THR A 92 -0.75 -4.71 1.42
CA THR A 92 -1.99 -4.08 1.89
C THR A 92 -1.74 -2.65 2.36
N GLY A 93 -0.47 -2.31 2.65
CA GLY A 93 0.04 -0.96 2.85
C GLY A 93 -0.29 0.00 1.72
N THR A 94 -0.42 1.29 2.03
CA THR A 94 -0.35 2.37 1.04
C THR A 94 1.07 2.90 1.05
N ALA A 95 1.62 3.23 -0.13
CA ALA A 95 2.96 3.79 -0.28
C ALA A 95 2.91 5.02 -1.19
N ASP A 96 4.01 5.77 -1.26
CA ASP A 96 4.13 6.92 -2.18
C ASP A 96 3.83 6.55 -3.64
N LEU A 97 4.07 5.28 -4.01
CA LEU A 97 3.80 4.76 -5.34
C LEU A 97 2.31 4.85 -5.72
N ASN A 98 1.39 4.77 -4.76
CA ASN A 98 -0.03 4.98 -4.99
C ASN A 98 -0.34 6.42 -5.45
N ILE A 99 0.50 7.38 -5.06
CA ILE A 99 0.34 8.80 -5.37
C ILE A 99 1.06 9.13 -6.68
N VAL A 100 2.33 8.74 -6.80
CA VAL A 100 3.17 9.20 -7.92
C VAL A 100 2.98 8.40 -9.20
N ALA A 101 2.73 7.09 -9.12
CA ALA A 101 2.69 6.25 -10.32
C ALA A 101 1.53 6.59 -11.28
N PRO A 102 0.29 6.88 -10.81
CA PRO A 102 -0.78 7.33 -11.68
C PRO A 102 -0.47 8.66 -12.40
N VAL A 103 0.33 9.53 -11.78
CA VAL A 103 0.64 10.87 -12.29
C VAL A 103 1.83 10.83 -13.27
N TRP A 104 2.88 10.08 -12.95
CA TRP A 104 4.08 10.01 -13.78
C TRP A 104 3.88 9.18 -15.06
N GLY A 105 2.95 8.22 -15.05
CA GLY A 105 2.60 7.45 -16.25
C GLY A 105 3.74 6.58 -16.81
N CYS A 106 4.73 6.24 -15.98
CA CYS A 106 5.86 5.41 -16.36
C CYS A 106 5.87 4.07 -15.59
N PRO A 107 6.56 3.03 -16.12
CA PRO A 107 6.73 1.77 -15.41
C PRO A 107 7.29 2.01 -14.01
N SER A 108 6.61 1.49 -13.00
CA SER A 108 6.95 1.69 -11.59
C SER A 108 6.90 0.35 -10.86
N LEU A 109 7.77 0.13 -9.89
CA LEU A 109 7.73 -1.01 -8.98
C LEU A 109 8.29 -0.61 -7.61
N VAL A 110 7.99 -1.41 -6.59
CA VAL A 110 8.62 -1.31 -5.27
C VAL A 110 9.61 -2.47 -5.12
N TYR A 111 10.82 -2.18 -4.67
CA TYR A 111 11.82 -3.16 -4.31
C TYR A 111 12.62 -2.67 -3.10
N GLY A 112 12.89 -3.57 -2.17
CA GLY A 112 13.74 -3.31 -1.01
C GLY A 112 13.99 -4.62 -0.25
N PRO A 113 15.11 -4.70 0.49
CA PRO A 113 15.37 -5.81 1.40
C PRO A 113 14.49 -5.68 2.66
N GLY A 114 14.30 -6.78 3.36
CA GLY A 114 13.66 -6.83 4.67
C GLY A 114 12.28 -7.46 4.68
N ASP A 115 11.91 -7.91 5.87
CA ASP A 115 10.57 -8.44 6.13
C ASP A 115 9.64 -7.33 6.61
N SER A 116 8.68 -6.95 5.77
CA SER A 116 7.68 -5.93 6.10
C SER A 116 6.78 -6.31 7.29
N ALA A 117 6.79 -7.58 7.73
CA ALA A 117 6.09 -7.95 8.95
C ALA A 117 6.72 -7.31 10.20
N LEU A 118 7.95 -6.80 10.09
CA LEU A 118 8.65 -6.10 11.16
C LEU A 118 8.37 -4.59 11.18
N ASP A 119 7.68 -4.05 10.17
CA ASP A 119 7.33 -2.64 10.09
C ASP A 119 6.60 -2.19 11.37
N HIS A 120 7.08 -1.12 12.00
CA HIS A 120 6.52 -0.54 13.23
C HIS A 120 6.54 -1.48 14.45
N THR A 121 7.35 -2.54 14.42
CA THR A 121 7.58 -3.39 15.60
C THR A 121 8.74 -2.85 16.43
N PRO A 122 8.76 -3.07 17.76
CA PRO A 122 9.92 -2.69 18.58
C PRO A 122 11.20 -3.48 18.26
N GLN A 123 11.11 -4.54 17.45
CA GLN A 123 12.21 -5.40 17.02
C GLN A 123 12.50 -5.25 15.52
N GLU A 124 12.12 -4.12 14.92
CA GLU A 124 12.44 -3.80 13.53
C GLU A 124 13.94 -3.95 13.29
N CYS A 125 14.31 -4.87 12.40
CA CYS A 125 15.69 -5.17 12.08
C CYS A 125 15.83 -5.71 10.65
N LEU A 126 17.04 -5.64 10.12
CA LEU A 126 17.38 -6.08 8.78
C LEU A 126 18.70 -6.85 8.79
N SER A 127 18.78 -7.94 8.01
CA SER A 127 20.05 -8.64 7.79
C SER A 127 21.00 -7.79 6.95
N LEU A 128 22.24 -7.59 7.43
CA LEU A 128 23.27 -6.88 6.67
C LEU A 128 23.62 -7.61 5.36
N GLN A 129 23.52 -8.93 5.34
CA GLN A 129 23.73 -9.71 4.12
C GLN A 129 22.63 -9.43 3.10
N GLU A 130 21.37 -9.41 3.55
CA GLU A 130 20.21 -9.12 2.69
C GLU A 130 20.26 -7.68 2.16
N TYR A 131 20.68 -6.74 3.01
CA TYR A 131 20.93 -5.36 2.59
C TYR A 131 21.97 -5.30 1.46
N GLN A 132 23.12 -5.96 1.63
CA GLN A 132 24.17 -6.00 0.61
C GLN A 132 23.68 -6.63 -0.70
N GLN A 133 22.94 -7.73 -0.61
CA GLN A 133 22.34 -8.39 -1.78
C GLN A 133 21.36 -7.47 -2.52
N ALA A 134 20.52 -6.73 -1.80
CA ALA A 134 19.58 -5.80 -2.43
C ALA A 134 20.30 -4.65 -3.15
N VAL A 135 21.41 -4.14 -2.60
CA VAL A 135 22.24 -3.15 -3.30
C VAL A 135 22.75 -3.70 -4.63
N GLU A 136 23.28 -4.93 -4.62
CA GLU A 136 23.76 -5.61 -5.83
C GLU A 136 22.65 -5.82 -6.86
N VAL A 137 21.44 -6.22 -6.42
CA VAL A 137 20.27 -6.37 -7.29
C VAL A 137 19.88 -5.04 -7.94
N VAL A 138 19.77 -3.95 -7.16
CA VAL A 138 19.40 -2.62 -7.69
C VAL A 138 20.43 -2.15 -8.71
N MET A 139 21.72 -2.26 -8.39
CA MET A 139 22.79 -1.91 -9.32
C MET A 139 22.69 -2.70 -10.63
N ALA A 140 22.54 -4.02 -10.53
CA ALA A 140 22.45 -4.92 -11.66
C ALA A 140 21.18 -4.69 -12.51
N ALA A 141 20.06 -4.30 -11.89
CA ALA A 141 18.83 -3.96 -12.58
C ALA A 141 18.96 -2.64 -13.34
N LEU A 142 19.53 -1.60 -12.71
CA LEU A 142 19.77 -0.31 -13.34
C LEU A 142 20.72 -0.42 -14.54
N GLN A 143 21.81 -1.18 -14.41
CA GLN A 143 22.73 -1.44 -15.52
C GLN A 143 22.01 -2.10 -16.71
N ARG A 144 21.11 -3.05 -16.45
CA ARG A 144 20.30 -3.72 -17.49
C ARG A 144 19.29 -2.80 -18.16
N LEU A 145 18.81 -1.77 -17.46
CA LEU A 145 17.84 -0.81 -18.01
C LEU A 145 18.49 0.24 -18.91
N MET A 146 19.78 0.53 -18.66
CA MET A 146 20.55 1.48 -19.44
C MET A 146 21.28 0.86 -20.64
N ALA A 147 21.33 -0.47 -20.71
CA ALA A 147 21.93 -1.23 -21.81
C ALA A 147 20.94 -1.40 -22.98
#